data_AF-A0A524LBN8-F1
#
_entry.id   AF-A0A524LBN8-F1
#
_cell.length_a   1.000
_cell.length_b   1.000
_cell.length_c   1.000
_cell.angle_alpha   90.00
_cell.angle_beta   90.00
_cell.angle_gamma   90.00
#
_symmetry.space_group_name_H-M   'P 1'
#
loop_
_entity.id
_entity.type
_entity.pdbx_description
1 polymer ?
#
loop_
_entity_poly.entity_id
_entity_poly.type
_entity_poly.pdbx_seq_one_letter_code
_entity_poly.pdbx_strand_id
1 'polypeptide(L)'
;MGAEPFRIEIPEAELDDLRERLRRTRWAPDFANEDWRYGTQGSYLRELVGYWLEGYDWRAQERAMNAYPHFRVHIDGIPLHFMHVRGRGPRPIPLVLTHGWPWTFWDFQRVIG
;
A
#
# COMPACT_ATOMS: atom_id res chain seq x y z
N MET A 1 -26.09 -3.05 -11.47
CA MET A 1 -24.92 -2.50 -10.77
C MET A 1 -24.11 -3.69 -10.26
N GLY A 2 -23.11 -4.11 -11.03
CA GLY A 2 -22.23 -5.23 -10.67
C GLY A 2 -20.85 -4.70 -10.30
N ALA A 3 -20.09 -5.49 -9.56
CA ALA A 3 -18.68 -5.18 -9.34
C ALA A 3 -17.89 -5.44 -10.64
N GLU A 4 -17.00 -4.52 -10.99
CA GLU A 4 -16.17 -4.59 -12.20
C GLU A 4 -14.74 -5.02 -11.83
N PRO A 5 -14.08 -5.86 -12.64
CA PRO A 5 -12.67 -6.20 -12.42
C PRO A 5 -11.80 -4.95 -12.36
N PHE A 6 -10.84 -4.96 -11.45
CA PHE A 6 -9.88 -3.88 -11.28
C PHE A 6 -8.45 -4.42 -11.32
N ARG A 7 -7.54 -3.62 -11.87
CA ARG A 7 -6.11 -3.89 -11.89
C ARG A 7 -5.38 -2.64 -11.41
N ILE A 8 -4.44 -2.80 -10.49
CA ILE A 8 -3.57 -1.71 -10.06
C ILE A 8 -2.54 -1.50 -11.17
N GLU A 9 -2.53 -0.31 -11.76
CA GLU A 9 -1.60 0.04 -12.82
C GLU A 9 -1.24 1.52 -12.68
N ILE A 10 -0.10 1.78 -12.04
CA ILE A 10 0.38 3.13 -11.79
C ILE A 10 1.28 3.56 -12.97
N PRO A 11 1.01 4.69 -13.63
CA PRO A 11 1.85 5.19 -14.71
C PRO A 11 3.28 5.45 -14.23
N GLU A 12 4.28 5.21 -15.09
CA GLU A 12 5.68 5.48 -14.73
C GLU A 12 5.92 6.95 -14.36
N ALA A 13 5.19 7.87 -15.00
CA ALA A 13 5.26 9.30 -14.69
C ALA A 13 4.95 9.63 -13.22
N GLU A 14 4.03 8.89 -12.57
CA GLU A 14 3.72 9.06 -11.15
C GLU A 14 4.87 8.55 -10.26
N LEU A 15 5.54 7.47 -10.69
CA LEU A 15 6.71 6.93 -9.98
C LEU A 15 7.93 7.84 -10.13
N ASP A 16 8.09 8.45 -11.31
CA ASP A 16 9.13 9.44 -11.56
C ASP A 16 8.91 10.73 -10.75
N ASP A 17 7.67 11.24 -10.71
CA ASP A 17 7.31 12.38 -9.86
C ASP A 17 7.57 12.08 -8.37
N LEU A 18 7.19 10.89 -7.89
CA LEU A 18 7.50 10.43 -6.54
C LEU A 18 9.01 10.47 -6.25
N ARG A 19 9.83 9.86 -7.12
CA ARG A 19 11.30 9.84 -6.97
C ARG A 19 11.88 11.24 -6.96
N GLU A 20 11.39 12.12 -7.82
CA GLU A 20 11.86 13.51 -7.89
C GLU A 20 11.56 14.27 -6.60
N ARG A 21 10.35 14.12 -6.04
CA ARG A 21 9.99 14.73 -4.74
C ARG A 21 10.87 14.21 -3.61
N LEU A 22 11.10 12.90 -3.58
CA LEU A 22 11.97 12.28 -2.57
C LEU A 22 13.40 12.80 -2.65
N ARG A 23 13.98 12.93 -3.85
CA ARG A 23 15.33 13.52 -4.04
C ARG A 23 15.41 14.98 -3.63
N ARG A 24 14.34 15.74 -3.83
CA ARG A 24 14.25 17.16 -3.47
C ARG A 24 13.86 17.41 -2.01
N THR A 25 13.84 16.38 -1.17
CA THR A 25 13.47 16.51 0.25
C THR A 25 14.41 17.50 0.95
N ARG A 26 13.83 18.57 1.50
CA ARG A 26 14.52 19.48 2.42
C ARG A 26 14.35 18.99 3.85
N TRP A 27 15.45 18.56 4.45
CA TRP A 27 15.44 17.94 5.76
C TRP A 27 15.49 18.94 6.91
N ALA A 28 14.73 18.67 7.96
CA ALA A 28 14.82 19.40 9.22
C ALA A 28 16.05 18.94 10.03
N PRO A 29 16.66 19.83 10.85
CA PRO A 29 17.55 19.42 11.92
C PRO A 29 16.82 18.51 12.92
N ASP A 30 17.52 17.49 13.43
CA ASP A 30 17.00 16.56 14.42
C ASP A 30 17.91 16.59 15.65
N PHE A 31 17.51 17.36 16.66
CA PHE A 31 18.34 17.63 17.84
C PHE A 31 17.86 16.79 19.03
N ALA A 32 18.78 16.01 19.61
CA ALA A 32 18.56 15.26 20.85
C ALA A 32 17.33 14.33 20.82
N ASN A 33 17.15 13.59 19.72
CA ASN A 33 16.03 12.65 19.50
C ASN A 33 16.51 11.19 19.34
N GLU A 34 17.68 10.85 19.88
CA GLU A 34 18.29 9.51 19.79
C GLU A 34 17.43 8.40 20.43
N ASP A 35 16.41 8.76 21.20
CA ASP A 35 15.46 7.86 21.87
C ASP A 35 14.05 7.85 21.24
N TRP A 36 13.84 8.55 20.11
CA TRP A 36 12.54 8.68 19.40
C TRP A 36 11.45 9.45 20.14
N ARG A 37 11.77 10.10 21.26
CA ARG A 37 10.76 10.77 22.11
C ARG A 37 10.00 11.88 21.37
N TYR A 38 10.63 12.53 20.40
CA TYR A 38 10.02 13.62 19.63
C TYR A 38 9.46 13.16 18.28
N GLY A 39 9.37 11.85 18.07
CA GLY A 39 8.91 11.24 16.82
C GLY A 39 10.07 10.68 16.01
N THR A 40 9.84 10.52 14.70
CA THR A 40 10.78 9.83 13.81
C THR A 40 12.14 10.49 13.80
N GLN A 41 13.19 9.69 14.05
CA GLN A 41 14.57 10.13 13.93
C GLN A 41 14.91 10.54 12.49
N GLY A 42 15.61 11.66 12.35
CA GLY A 42 16.06 12.18 11.08
C GLY A 42 17.04 11.23 10.38
N SER A 43 17.91 10.55 11.11
CA SER A 43 18.83 9.54 10.56
C SER A 43 18.06 8.36 9.97
N TYR A 44 17.14 7.78 10.74
CA TYR A 44 16.29 6.67 10.29
C TYR A 44 15.44 7.06 9.07
N LEU A 45 14.79 8.23 9.09
CA LEU A 45 13.95 8.65 7.98
C LEU A 45 14.76 8.86 6.70
N ARG A 46 15.99 9.37 6.79
CA ARG A 46 16.91 9.49 5.64
C ARG A 46 17.29 8.12 5.09
N GLU A 47 17.59 7.16 5.95
CA GLU A 47 17.89 5.79 5.54
C GLU A 47 16.68 5.16 4.82
N LEU A 48 15.48 5.29 5.41
CA LEU A 48 14.25 4.78 4.82
C LEU A 48 13.95 5.42 3.46
N VAL A 49 14.11 6.74 3.32
CA VAL A 49 13.96 7.43 2.03
C VAL A 49 15.04 7.01 1.04
N GLY A 50 16.27 6.77 1.49
CA GLY A 50 17.35 6.21 0.66
C GLY A 50 16.98 4.85 0.08
N TYR A 51 16.50 3.93 0.94
CA TYR A 51 15.98 2.64 0.48
C TYR A 51 14.79 2.80 -0.48
N TRP A 52 13.89 3.74 -0.22
CA TRP A 52 12.75 3.99 -1.10
C TRP A 52 13.19 4.46 -2.50
N LEU A 53 14.21 5.32 -2.56
CA LEU A 53 14.75 5.84 -3.83
C LEU A 53 15.50 4.78 -4.64
N GLU A 54 16.25 3.90 -3.97
CA GLU A 54 17.30 3.09 -4.62
C GLU A 54 17.04 1.59 -4.56
N GLY A 55 16.28 1.11 -3.58
CA GLY A 55 16.07 -0.32 -3.32
C GLY A 55 14.62 -0.80 -3.43
N TYR A 56 13.64 0.08 -3.26
CA TYR A 56 12.23 -0.31 -3.28
C TYR A 56 11.69 -0.47 -4.70
N ASP A 57 11.32 -1.70 -5.07
CA ASP A 57 10.68 -2.00 -6.35
C ASP A 57 9.15 -1.93 -6.24
N TRP A 58 8.57 -0.78 -6.64
CA TRP A 58 7.11 -0.63 -6.75
C TRP A 58 6.49 -1.66 -7.70
N ARG A 59 7.14 -1.96 -8.82
CA ARG A 59 6.59 -2.88 -9.82
C ARG A 59 6.52 -4.30 -9.28
N ALA A 60 7.43 -4.70 -8.38
CA ALA A 60 7.30 -5.97 -7.66
C ALA A 60 6.06 -5.99 -6.76
N GLN A 61 5.80 -4.92 -6.02
CA GLN A 61 4.61 -4.82 -5.15
C GLN A 61 3.32 -4.76 -5.96
N GLU A 62 3.30 -4.00 -7.05
CA GLU A 62 2.17 -3.94 -7.99
C GLU A 62 1.85 -5.31 -8.58
N ARG A 63 2.88 -6.09 -8.99
CA ARG A 63 2.69 -7.48 -9.44
C ARG A 63 2.16 -8.38 -8.32
N ALA A 64 2.68 -8.25 -7.10
CA ALA A 64 2.24 -9.04 -5.96
C ALA A 64 0.77 -8.75 -5.61
N MET A 65 0.36 -7.49 -5.59
CA MET A 65 -1.04 -7.11 -5.38
C MET A 65 -1.95 -7.69 -6.45
N ASN A 66 -1.60 -7.47 -7.73
CA ASN A 66 -2.38 -7.95 -8.86
C ASN A 66 -2.38 -9.49 -9.03
N ALA A 67 -1.65 -10.24 -8.21
CA ALA A 67 -1.78 -11.69 -8.13
C ALA A 67 -3.14 -12.12 -7.54
N TYR A 68 -3.84 -11.21 -6.88
CA TYR A 68 -5.17 -11.43 -6.33
C TYR A 68 -6.27 -10.77 -7.19
N PRO A 69 -7.50 -11.32 -7.21
CA PRO A 69 -8.62 -10.68 -7.88
C PRO A 69 -9.07 -9.43 -7.14
N HIS A 70 -9.02 -8.28 -7.82
CA HIS A 70 -9.56 -7.01 -7.33
C HIS A 70 -10.81 -6.60 -8.11
N PHE A 71 -11.67 -5.85 -7.43
CA PHE A 71 -12.90 -5.33 -8.00
C PHE A 71 -13.19 -3.91 -7.53
N ARG A 72 -14.01 -3.19 -8.29
CA ARG A 72 -14.61 -1.91 -7.91
C ARG A 72 -16.13 -1.95 -8.06
N VAL A 73 -16.84 -1.25 -7.19
CA VAL A 73 -18.29 -1.11 -7.23
C VAL A 73 -18.70 0.24 -6.66
N HIS A 74 -19.85 0.78 -7.09
CA HIS A 74 -20.44 1.94 -6.45
C HIS A 74 -21.58 1.49 -5.53
N ILE A 75 -21.52 1.86 -4.25
CA ILE A 75 -22.59 1.66 -3.26
C ILE A 75 -22.97 3.03 -2.73
N ASP A 76 -24.25 3.40 -2.83
CA ASP A 76 -24.76 4.72 -2.43
C ASP A 76 -23.96 5.90 -3.02
N GLY A 77 -23.49 5.74 -4.26
CA GLY A 77 -22.67 6.73 -4.97
C GLY A 77 -21.19 6.75 -4.60
N ILE A 78 -20.75 5.92 -3.65
CA ILE A 78 -19.37 5.86 -3.17
C ILE A 78 -18.60 4.77 -3.94
N PRO A 79 -17.47 5.10 -4.61
CA PRO A 79 -16.62 4.09 -5.23
C PRO A 79 -15.89 3.29 -4.15
N LEU A 80 -16.08 1.97 -4.17
CA LEU A 80 -15.44 1.02 -3.26
C LEU A 80 -14.53 0.09 -4.05
N HIS A 81 -13.31 -0.11 -3.55
CA HIS A 81 -12.38 -1.14 -4.01
C HIS A 81 -12.34 -2.27 -2.98
N PHE A 82 -12.25 -3.51 -3.47
CA PHE A 82 -12.06 -4.68 -2.61
C PHE A 82 -11.31 -5.80 -3.34
N MET A 83 -10.70 -6.70 -2.57
CA MET A 83 -10.25 -8.00 -3.05
C MET A 83 -11.31 -9.05 -2.74
N HIS A 84 -11.54 -9.98 -3.66
CA HIS A 84 -12.41 -11.12 -3.40
C HIS A 84 -11.76 -12.42 -3.84
N VAL A 85 -11.43 -13.24 -2.83
CA VAL A 85 -10.80 -14.55 -3.01
C VAL A 85 -11.79 -15.61 -2.58
N ARG A 86 -12.11 -16.54 -3.49
CA ARG A 86 -13.10 -17.58 -3.20
C ARG A 86 -12.54 -18.56 -2.17
N GLY A 87 -13.32 -18.81 -1.12
CA GLY A 87 -12.96 -19.82 -0.13
C GLY A 87 -12.85 -21.22 -0.74
N ARG A 88 -11.99 -22.04 -0.14
CA ARG A 88 -11.73 -23.43 -0.54
C ARG A 88 -12.44 -24.41 0.39
N GLY A 89 -12.77 -25.60 -0.10
CA GLY A 89 -13.39 -26.67 0.69
C GLY A 89 -14.91 -26.78 0.50
N PRO A 90 -15.56 -27.74 1.20
CA PRO A 90 -16.95 -28.13 0.93
C PRO A 90 -18.00 -27.13 1.41
N ARG A 91 -17.66 -26.28 2.40
CA ARG A 91 -18.56 -25.27 3.00
C ARG A 91 -17.76 -24.04 3.45
N PRO A 92 -17.20 -23.24 2.53
CA PRO A 92 -16.43 -22.06 2.91
C PRO A 92 -17.34 -21.03 3.58
N ILE A 93 -16.86 -20.42 4.67
CA ILE A 93 -17.58 -19.36 5.38
C ILE A 93 -17.16 -18.02 4.77
N PRO A 94 -18.11 -17.17 4.31
CA PRO A 94 -17.78 -15.83 3.86
C PRO A 94 -17.23 -14.99 5.03
N LEU A 95 -16.07 -14.38 4.82
CA LEU A 95 -15.45 -13.45 5.78
C LEU A 95 -15.22 -12.10 5.11
N VAL A 96 -15.53 -11.02 5.83
CA VAL A 96 -15.20 -9.66 5.43
C VAL A 96 -14.08 -9.17 6.34
N LEU A 97 -12.91 -8.90 5.76
CA LEU A 97 -11.76 -8.35 6.46
C LEU A 97 -11.65 -6.87 6.13
N THR A 98 -11.75 -6.01 7.14
CA THR A 98 -11.70 -4.55 7.00
C THR A 98 -10.45 -4.04 7.68
N HIS A 99 -9.66 -3.22 6.97
CA HIS A 99 -8.48 -2.58 7.56
C HIS A 99 -8.89 -1.34 8.39
N GLY A 100 -7.98 -0.86 9.22
CA GLY A 100 -8.13 0.38 9.98
C GLY A 100 -7.22 1.49 9.45
N TRP A 101 -6.81 2.39 10.34
CA TRP A 101 -5.78 3.40 10.09
C TRP A 101 -4.53 3.05 10.91
N PRO A 102 -3.29 3.16 10.38
CA PRO A 102 -2.89 3.65 9.04
C PRO A 102 -2.76 2.53 7.97
N TRP A 103 -3.36 1.37 8.20
CA TRP A 103 -3.20 0.17 7.36
C TRP A 103 -4.10 0.17 6.12
N THR A 104 -3.81 -0.74 5.19
CA THR A 104 -4.58 -0.90 3.94
C THR A 104 -5.06 -2.33 3.76
N PHE A 105 -5.83 -2.59 2.70
CA PHE A 105 -6.23 -3.93 2.30
C PHE A 105 -5.04 -4.91 2.17
N TRP A 106 -3.85 -4.39 1.85
CA TRP A 106 -2.70 -5.20 1.48
C TRP A 106 -2.08 -5.97 2.65
N ASP A 107 -2.36 -5.57 3.89
CA ASP A 107 -1.93 -6.26 5.10
C ASP A 107 -2.49 -7.69 5.17
N PHE A 108 -3.70 -7.90 4.63
CA PHE A 108 -4.35 -9.20 4.62
C PHE A 108 -3.73 -10.20 3.64
N GLN A 109 -2.78 -9.81 2.77
CA GLN A 109 -2.11 -10.74 1.86
C GLN A 109 -1.53 -11.97 2.59
N ARG A 110 -1.11 -11.80 3.85
CA ARG A 110 -0.45 -12.83 4.66
C ARG A 110 -1.40 -13.90 5.20
N VAL A 111 -2.72 -13.65 5.15
CA VAL A 111 -3.74 -14.55 5.71
C VAL A 111 -4.70 -15.10 4.64
N ILE A 112 -4.49 -14.72 3.37
CA ILE A 112 -5.25 -15.24 2.23
C ILE A 112 -4.58 -16.53 1.72
N GLY A 113 -5.33 -17.63 1.62
CA GLY A 113 -4.83 -18.96 1.22
C GLY A 113 -5.84 -19.81 0.44
#